data_AF-A0A7C3CUU2-F1
#
_entry.id   AF-A0A7C3CUU2-F1
#
_cell.length_a   1.000
_cell.length_b   1.000
_cell.length_c   1.000
_cell.angle_alpha   90.00
_cell.angle_beta   90.00
_cell.angle_gamma   90.00
#
_symmetry.space_group_name_H-M   'P 1'
#
loop_
_entity.id
_entity.type
_entity.pdbx_description
1 polymer ?
#
loop_
_entity_poly.entity_id
_entity_poly.type
_entity_poly.pdbx_seq_one_letter_code
_entity_poly.pdbx_strand_id
1 'polypeptide(L)'
;MVGVGLFALGLYALIVHANLLRKILAVNVMGSGVFMLLVALANRSQETDPVPQAMVITGIVVAISATALALVLMLRLQAETGRVEFPEEPLE
;
A
#
# COMPACT_ATOMS: atom_id res chain seq x y z
N MET A 1 6.39 2.90 -16.59
CA MET A 1 5.30 1.90 -16.74
C MET A 1 5.26 0.88 -15.62
N VAL A 2 6.40 0.39 -15.11
CA VAL A 2 6.43 -0.56 -13.97
C VAL A 2 5.68 -0.05 -12.73
N GLY A 3 5.84 1.24 -12.36
CA GLY A 3 5.12 1.82 -11.21
C GLY A 3 3.58 1.80 -11.35
N VAL A 4 3.07 2.04 -12.56
CA VAL A 4 1.62 1.92 -12.85
C VAL A 4 1.17 0.46 -12.73
N GLY A 5 1.99 -0.48 -13.22
CA GLY A 5 1.73 -1.91 -13.08
C GLY A 5 1.68 -2.38 -11.63
N LEU A 6 2.62 -1.92 -10.78
CA LEU A 6 2.62 -2.20 -9.34
C LEU A 6 1.40 -1.61 -8.64
N PHE A 7 1.01 -0.39 -9.00
CA PHE A 7 -0.21 0.23 -8.48
C PHE A 7 -1.45 -0.58 -8.83
N ALA A 8 -1.62 -0.94 -10.11
CA ALA A 8 -2.77 -1.73 -10.57
C ALA A 8 -2.82 -3.13 -9.93
N LEU A 9 -1.67 -3.80 -9.80
CA LEU A 9 -1.56 -5.10 -9.15
C LEU A 9 -1.91 -5.03 -7.67
N GLY A 10 -1.42 -4.00 -6.95
CA GLY A 10 -1.76 -3.75 -5.56
C GLY A 10 -3.27 -3.48 -5.39
N LEU A 11 -3.85 -2.65 -6.26
CA LEU A 11 -5.28 -2.36 -6.24
C LEU A 11 -6.13 -3.61 -6.50
N TYR A 12 -5.75 -4.42 -7.49
CA TYR A 12 -6.41 -5.71 -7.77
C TYR A 12 -6.33 -6.65 -6.56
N ALA A 13 -5.13 -6.83 -5.99
CA ALA A 13 -4.94 -7.70 -4.83
C ALA A 13 -5.71 -7.23 -3.59
N LEU A 14 -5.89 -5.90 -3.42
CA LEU A 14 -6.66 -5.30 -2.32
C LEU A 14 -8.15 -5.65 -2.41
N ILE A 15 -8.70 -5.69 -3.63
CA ILE A 15 -10.12 -5.98 -3.89
C ILE A 15 -10.39 -7.49 -3.78
N VAL A 16 -9.51 -8.32 -4.35
CA VAL A 16 -9.78 -9.76 -4.51
C VAL A 16 -9.55 -10.59 -3.24
N HIS A 17 -8.65 -10.18 -2.34
CA HIS A 17 -8.30 -11.01 -1.18
C HIS A 17 -9.13 -10.66 0.06
N ALA A 18 -9.81 -11.63 0.68
CA ALA A 18 -10.52 -11.44 1.95
C ALA A 18 -9.60 -11.26 3.18
N ASN A 19 -8.42 -11.89 3.14
CA ASN A 19 -7.48 -11.92 4.26
C ASN A 19 -6.82 -10.56 4.53
N LEU A 20 -6.91 -10.08 5.78
CA LEU A 20 -6.40 -8.77 6.19
C LEU A 20 -4.89 -8.61 5.93
N LEU A 21 -4.09 -9.65 6.16
CA LEU A 21 -2.64 -9.58 5.92
C LEU A 21 -2.33 -9.36 4.44
N ARG A 22 -3.07 -10.03 3.55
CA ARG A 22 -2.92 -9.86 2.11
C ARG A 22 -3.34 -8.46 1.66
N LYS A 23 -4.40 -7.90 2.25
CA LYS A 23 -4.79 -6.51 2.01
C LYS A 23 -3.72 -5.51 2.46
N ILE A 24 -3.11 -5.72 3.64
CA ILE A 24 -2.01 -4.87 4.13
C ILE A 24 -0.81 -4.92 3.16
N LEU A 25 -0.44 -6.11 2.68
CA LEU A 25 0.62 -6.26 1.68
C LEU A 25 0.24 -5.60 0.34
N ALA A 26 -1.01 -5.74 -0.10
CA ALA A 26 -1.51 -5.13 -1.32
C ALA A 26 -1.40 -3.58 -1.27
N VAL A 27 -1.73 -2.96 -0.14
CA VAL A 27 -1.55 -1.52 0.08
C VAL A 27 -0.07 -1.10 -0.04
N ASN A 28 0.86 -1.90 0.51
CA ASN A 28 2.31 -1.62 0.41
C ASN A 28 2.85 -1.74 -1.03
N VAL A 29 2.38 -2.74 -1.78
CA VAL A 29 2.70 -2.88 -3.21
C VAL A 29 2.18 -1.69 -4.01
N MET A 30 0.93 -1.29 -3.72
CA MET A 30 0.30 -0.14 -4.36
C MET A 30 1.08 1.16 -4.08
N GLY A 31 1.45 1.40 -2.81
CA GLY A 31 2.28 2.53 -2.39
C GLY A 31 3.68 2.53 -3.02
N SER A 32 4.33 1.36 -3.16
CA SER A 32 5.60 1.24 -3.87
C SER A 32 5.48 1.67 -5.34
N GLY A 33 4.36 1.36 -5.99
CA GLY A 33 4.05 1.84 -7.33
C GLY A 33 3.96 3.38 -7.40
N VAL A 34 3.28 4.00 -6.44
CA VAL A 34 3.20 5.48 -6.32
C VAL A 34 4.57 6.10 -6.12
N PHE A 35 5.38 5.58 -5.18
CA PHE A 35 6.72 6.10 -4.92
C PHE A 35 7.61 6.01 -6.16
N MET A 36 7.53 4.89 -6.89
CA MET A 36 8.28 4.71 -8.13
C MET A 36 7.86 5.73 -9.21
N LEU A 37 6.57 6.07 -9.30
CA LEU A 37 6.08 7.10 -10.21
C LEU A 37 6.59 8.49 -9.81
N LEU A 38 6.58 8.83 -8.53
CA LEU A 38 7.13 10.11 -8.04
C LEU A 38 8.64 10.23 -8.32
N VAL A 39 9.42 9.17 -8.08
CA VAL A 39 10.86 9.15 -8.40
C VAL A 39 11.09 9.28 -9.91
N ALA A 40 10.29 8.59 -10.73
CA ALA A 40 10.38 8.73 -12.19
C ALA A 40 10.07 10.17 -12.65
N LEU A 41 9.10 10.82 -12.01
CA LEU A 41 8.76 12.22 -12.28
C LEU A 41 9.84 13.20 -11.80
N ALA A 42 10.55 12.91 -10.72
CA ALA A 42 11.68 13.74 -10.24
C ALA A 42 12.89 13.69 -11.18
N ASN A 43 13.11 12.56 -11.87
CA ASN A 43 14.28 12.33 -12.72
C ASN A 43 14.05 12.66 -14.21
N ARG A 44 13.01 13.44 -14.55
CA ARG A 44 12.67 13.74 -15.95
C ARG A 44 13.54 14.84 -16.57
N SER A 45 14.16 15.68 -15.75
CA SER A 45 15.00 16.83 -16.13
C SER A 45 16.48 16.54 -15.93
N GLN A 46 17.37 17.38 -16.50
CA GLN A 46 18.82 17.28 -16.28
C GLN A 46 19.21 17.37 -14.79
N GLU A 47 18.44 18.13 -14.02
CA GLU A 47 18.55 18.18 -12.56
C GLU A 47 17.38 17.43 -11.92
N THR A 48 17.67 16.64 -10.90
CA THR A 48 16.64 15.93 -10.12
C THR A 48 15.79 16.94 -9.35
N ASP A 49 14.48 16.93 -9.56
CA ASP A 49 13.56 17.76 -8.79
C ASP A 49 13.54 17.29 -7.32
N PRO A 50 13.94 18.13 -6.35
CA PRO A 50 14.00 17.75 -4.95
C PRO A 50 12.62 17.55 -4.32
N VAL A 51 11.55 18.11 -4.90
CA VAL A 51 10.22 18.08 -4.30
C VAL A 51 9.62 16.67 -4.29
N PRO A 52 9.49 15.95 -5.44
CA PRO A 52 8.96 14.58 -5.40
C PRO A 52 9.89 13.62 -4.65
N GLN A 53 11.19 13.88 -4.60
CA GLN A 53 12.13 13.09 -3.80
C GLN A 53 11.85 13.21 -2.30
N ALA A 54 11.64 14.44 -1.80
CA ALA A 54 11.27 14.66 -0.40
C ALA A 54 9.91 14.01 -0.07
N MET A 55 8.93 14.13 -0.97
CA MET A 55 7.61 13.49 -0.79
C MET A 55 7.72 11.97 -0.65
N VAL A 56 8.62 11.31 -1.37
CA VAL A 56 8.82 9.86 -1.29
C VAL A 56 9.38 9.46 0.08
N ILE A 57 10.37 10.16 0.61
CA ILE A 57 10.96 9.84 1.92
C ILE A 57 9.91 10.00 3.03
N THR A 58 9.15 11.10 3.01
CA THR A 58 8.03 11.30 3.96
C THR A 58 6.95 10.23 3.79
N GLY A 59 6.60 9.91 2.54
CA GLY A 59 5.62 8.88 2.22
C GLY A 59 6.02 7.49 2.74
N ILE A 60 7.29 7.11 2.64
CA ILE A 60 7.80 5.83 3.16
C ILE A 60 7.60 5.73 4.67
N VAL A 61 7.93 6.79 5.42
CA VAL A 61 7.75 6.82 6.89
C VAL A 61 6.27 6.68 7.27
N VAL A 62 5.39 7.38 6.54
CA VAL A 62 3.93 7.29 6.74
C VAL A 62 3.41 5.88 6.42
N ALA A 63 3.87 5.28 5.32
CA ALA A 63 3.47 3.92 4.92
C ALA A 63 3.90 2.86 5.94
N ILE A 64 5.12 2.96 6.48
CA ILE A 64 5.61 2.06 7.53
C ILE A 64 4.76 2.21 8.80
N SER A 65 4.48 3.45 9.20
CA SER A 65 3.66 3.75 10.39
C SER A 65 2.22 3.25 10.24
N ALA A 66 1.61 3.45 9.06
CA ALA A 66 0.29 2.94 8.74
C ALA A 66 0.25 1.41 8.71
N THR A 67 1.30 0.75 8.19
CA THR A 67 1.42 -0.72 8.20
C THR A 67 1.53 -1.26 9.62
N ALA A 68 2.34 -0.62 10.47
CA ALA A 68 2.44 -0.99 11.88
C ALA A 68 1.08 -0.86 12.59
N LEU A 69 0.37 0.25 12.37
CA LEU A 69 -0.97 0.45 12.91
C LEU A 69 -1.96 -0.60 12.39
N ALA A 70 -1.96 -0.87 11.10
CA ALA A 70 -2.85 -1.86 10.49
C ALA A 70 -2.60 -3.27 11.02
N LEU A 71 -1.33 -3.65 11.22
CA LEU A 71 -0.98 -4.94 11.84
C LEU A 71 -1.43 -5.01 13.29
N VAL A 72 -1.25 -3.94 14.07
CA VAL A 72 -1.75 -3.88 15.45
C VAL A 72 -3.27 -4.03 15.49
N LEU A 73 -3.99 -3.33 14.61
CA LEU A 73 -5.45 -3.45 14.51
C LEU A 73 -5.89 -4.85 14.08
N MET A 74 -5.19 -5.47 13.12
CA MET A 74 -5.44 -6.85 12.70
C MET A 74 -5.23 -7.84 13.85
N LEU A 75 -4.15 -7.70 14.62
CA LEU A 75 -3.87 -8.55 15.77
C LEU A 75 -4.91 -8.36 16.90
N ARG A 76 -5.37 -7.13 17.11
CA ARG A 76 -6.46 -6.82 18.06
C ARG A 76 -7.77 -7.48 17.62
N LEU A 77 -8.12 -7.34 16.35
CA LEU A 77 -9.31 -7.97 15.77
C LEU A 77 -9.25 -9.50 15.90
N GLN A 78 -8.08 -10.09 15.64
CA GLN A 78 -7.88 -11.53 15.79
C GLN A 78 -8.06 -11.98 17.24
N ALA A 79 -7.57 -11.22 18.21
CA ALA A 79 -7.72 -11.55 19.63
C ALA A 79 -9.19 -11.48 20.10
N GLU A 80 -9.98 -10.56 19.55
CA GLU A 80 -11.40 -10.37 19.93
C GLU A 80 -12.36 -11.29 19.18
N THR A 81 -12.13 -11.51 17.89
CA THR A 81 -13.09 -12.22 17.00
C THR A 81 -12.61 -13.61 16.58
N GLY A 82 -11.33 -13.93 16.77
CA GLY A 82 -10.70 -15.14 16.24
C GLY A 82 -10.51 -15.14 14.72
N ARG A 83 -10.87 -14.06 14.01
CA ARG A 83 -10.86 -13.98 12.54
C ARG A 83 -9.82 -12.98 12.02
N VAL A 84 -9.27 -13.27 10.85
CA VAL A 84 -8.33 -12.42 10.10
C VAL A 84 -8.80 -12.15 8.68
N GLU A 85 -10.10 -12.32 8.45
CA GLU A 85 -10.76 -12.16 7.15
C GLU A 85 -11.96 -11.23 7.31
N PHE A 86 -12.18 -10.37 6.31
CA PHE A 86 -13.42 -9.61 6.23
C PHE A 86 -14.57 -10.54 5.85
N PRO A 87 -15.77 -10.38 6.44
CA PRO A 87 -16.95 -11.08 5.97
C PRO A 87 -17.20 -10.71 4.51
N GLU A 88 -17.15 -11.68 3.60
CA GLU A 88 -17.64 -11.50 2.24
C GLU A 88 -19.17 -11.51 2.32
N GLU A 89 -19.81 -10.34 2.18
CA GLU A 89 -21.24 -10.31 1.91
C GLU A 89 -21.44 -10.98 0.54
N PRO A 90 -22.28 -12.03 0.44
CA PRO A 90 -22.60 -12.61 -0.85
C PRO A 90 -23.15 -11.51 -1.76
N LEU A 91 -22.58 -11.36 -2.96
CA LEU A 91 -23.13 -10.50 -3.99
C LEU A 91 -24.45 -11.10 -4.45
N GLU A 92 -25.56 -10.70 -3.81
CA GLU A 92 -26.94 -10.89 -4.30
C GLU A 92 -27.31 -9.79 -5.30
#